data_AF-I4YLJ1-F1
#
_entry.id   AF-I4YLJ1-F1
#
_cell.length_a   1.000
_cell.length_b   1.000
_cell.length_c   1.000
_cell.angle_alpha   90.00
_cell.angle_beta   90.00
_cell.angle_gamma   90.00
#
_symmetry.space_group_name_H-M   'P 1'
#
loop_
_entity.id
_entity.type
_entity.pdbx_description
1 polymer ?
#
loop_
_entity_poly.entity_id
_entity_poly.type
_entity_poly.pdbx_seq_one_letter_code
_entity_poly.pdbx_strand_id
1 'polypeptide(L)' 'MSVLVTESRFPDPDRAYRALIEAHRGLSDEQSAALNSSLVLILANHIGDVAVLQDALALARQSLEQARSSPE' A
#
# COMPACT_ATOMS: atom_id res chain seq x y z
N MET A 1 -7.54 15.95 11.94
CA MET A 1 -7.94 14.56 11.66
C MET A 1 -8.15 14.47 10.18
N SER A 2 -7.27 13.73 9.51
CA SER A 2 -7.43 13.41 8.08
C SER A 2 -8.24 12.12 7.96
N VAL A 3 -9.02 11.97 6.89
CA VAL A 3 -9.75 10.73 6.61
C VAL A 3 -8.95 9.94 5.58
N LEU A 4 -8.93 8.62 5.72
CA LEU A 4 -8.30 7.74 4.72
C LEU A 4 -8.96 7.89 3.35
N VAL A 5 -8.14 8.07 2.30
CA VAL A 5 -8.58 8.09 0.91
C VAL A 5 -7.95 6.92 0.17
N THR A 6 -8.78 6.06 -0.41
CA THR A 6 -8.35 4.87 -1.17
C THR A 6 -8.32 5.09 -2.67
N GLU A 7 -8.89 6.20 -3.14
CA GLU A 7 -8.83 6.62 -4.54
C GLU A 7 -7.48 7.26 -4.87
N SER A 8 -7.00 7.08 -6.11
CA SER A 8 -5.77 7.72 -6.55
C SER A 8 -5.91 9.24 -6.52
N ARG A 9 -4.97 9.90 -5.84
CA ARG A 9 -4.84 11.37 -5.84
C ARG A 9 -3.67 11.86 -6.68
N PHE A 10 -3.02 10.95 -7.41
CA PHE A 10 -1.92 11.31 -8.29
C PHE A 10 -2.46 12.05 -9.53
N PRO A 11 -1.83 13.16 -9.95
CA PRO A 11 -2.15 13.81 -11.21
C PRO A 11 -1.96 12.87 -12.42
N ASP A 12 -1.06 11.90 -12.29
CA ASP A 12 -0.80 10.84 -13.27
C ASP A 12 -0.71 9.49 -12.52
N PRO A 13 -1.84 8.77 -12.39
CA PRO A 13 -1.89 7.47 -11.72
C PRO A 13 -1.00 6.41 -12.38
N ASP A 14 -0.89 6.44 -13.71
CA ASP A 14 -0.10 5.47 -14.48
C ASP A 14 1.39 5.64 -14.18
N ARG A 15 1.87 6.88 -14.15
CA ARG A 15 3.27 7.17 -13.78
C ARG A 15 3.58 6.77 -12.35
N ALA A 16 2.66 7.01 -11.41
CA ALA A 16 2.82 6.58 -10.03
C ALA A 16 2.89 5.04 -9.93
N TYR A 17 1.99 4.33 -10.62
CA TYR A 17 1.99 2.87 -10.66
C TYR A 17 3.28 2.31 -11.27
N ARG A 18 3.74 2.86 -12.40
CA ARG A 18 5.02 2.48 -13.02
C ARG A 18 6.20 2.64 -12.08
N ALA A 19 6.26 3.73 -11.30
CA ALA A 19 7.34 3.95 -10.35
C ALA A 19 7.40 2.86 -9.27
N LEU A 20 6.23 2.37 -8.80
CA LEU A 20 6.17 1.24 -7.88
C LEU A 20 6.70 -0.04 -8.53
N ILE A 21 6.23 -0.38 -9.74
CA ILE A 21 6.66 -1.58 -10.45
C ILE A 21 8.18 -1.57 -10.71
N GLU A 22 8.71 -0.44 -11.19
CA GLU A 22 10.14 -0.30 -11.44
C GLU A 22 10.98 -0.42 -10.17
N ALA A 23 10.45 0.01 -9.01
CA ALA A 23 11.15 -0.15 -7.73
C ALA A 23 11.35 -1.62 -7.34
N HIS A 24 10.50 -2.53 -7.83
CA HIS A 24 10.62 -3.97 -7.59
C HIS A 24 11.47 -4.70 -8.65
N ARG A 25 11.85 -4.04 -9.74
CA ARG A 25 12.52 -4.69 -10.87
C ARG A 25 13.90 -5.23 -10.47
N GLY A 26 14.08 -6.54 -10.62
CA GLY A 26 15.35 -7.22 -10.32
C GLY A 26 15.54 -7.58 -8.84
N LEU A 27 14.53 -7.39 -7.99
CA LEU A 27 14.53 -7.85 -6.61
C LEU A 27 14.05 -9.31 -6.51
N SER A 28 14.59 -10.07 -5.56
CA SER A 28 13.98 -11.34 -5.14
C SER A 28 12.66 -11.08 -4.39
N ASP A 29 11.87 -12.13 -4.18
CA ASP A 29 10.61 -12.04 -3.44
C ASP A 29 10.83 -11.51 -2.01
N GLU A 30 11.91 -11.94 -1.34
CA GLU A 30 12.27 -11.47 0.00
C GLU A 30 12.66 -9.99 0.00
N GLN A 31 13.44 -9.56 -1.00
CA GLN A 31 13.84 -8.16 -1.16
C GLN A 31 12.64 -7.27 -1.49
N SER A 32 11.73 -7.77 -2.34
CA SER A 32 10.47 -7.12 -2.70
C SER A 32 9.58 -6.92 -1.46
N ALA A 33 9.45 -7.94 -0.60
CA ALA A 33 8.73 -7.85 0.66
C ALA A 33 9.36 -6.87 1.65
N ALA A 34 10.70 -6.84 1.73
CA ALA A 34 11.43 -5.89 2.56
C ALA A 34 11.27 -4.43 2.06
N LEU A 35 11.26 -4.22 0.75
CA LEU A 35 10.99 -2.93 0.13
C LEU A 35 9.57 -2.45 0.48
N ASN A 36 8.56 -3.31 0.33
CA ASN A 36 7.18 -2.95 0.68
C ASN A 36 7.03 -2.59 2.16
N SER A 37 7.63 -3.37 3.06
CA SER A 37 7.57 -3.09 4.50
C SER A 37 8.21 -1.73 4.84
N SER A 38 9.36 -1.44 4.22
CA SER A 38 10.04 -0.16 4.40
C SER A 38 9.23 1.01 3.83
N LEU A 39 8.67 0.84 2.63
CA LEU A 39 7.83 1.84 1.98
C LEU A 39 6.59 2.18 2.81
N VAL A 40 5.88 1.16 3.31
CA VAL A 40 4.71 1.35 4.19
C VAL A 40 5.08 2.15 5.43
N LEU A 41 6.21 1.83 6.09
CA LEU A 41 6.65 2.56 7.26
C LEU A 41 6.98 4.03 6.95
N ILE A 42 7.68 4.29 5.84
CA ILE A 42 8.01 5.65 5.40
C ILE A 42 6.73 6.46 5.15
N LEU A 43 5.76 5.88 4.44
CA LEU A 43 4.49 6.55 4.13
C LEU A 43 3.63 6.76 5.39
N ALA A 44 3.59 5.78 6.30
CA ALA A 44 2.89 5.92 7.58
C ALA A 44 3.47 7.07 8.41
N ASN A 45 4.80 7.17 8.47
CA ASN A 45 5.49 8.28 9.13
C ASN A 45 5.21 9.63 8.46
N HIS A 46 5.13 9.66 7.12
CA HIS A 46 4.80 10.88 6.38
C HIS A 46 3.36 11.34 6.63
N ILE A 47 2.41 10.42 6.75
CA ILE A 47 1.01 10.71 7.08
C ILE A 47 0.88 11.24 8.52
N GLY A 48 1.54 10.58 9.49
CA GLY A 48 1.62 11.04 10.88
C GLY A 48 0.31 10.99 11.68
N ASP A 49 -0.75 10.39 11.13
CA ASP A 49 -2.07 10.25 11.76
C ASP A 49 -2.38 8.78 12.06
N VAL A 50 -2.42 8.43 13.35
CA VAL A 50 -2.64 7.04 13.80
C VAL A 50 -4.04 6.52 13.45
N ALA A 51 -5.05 7.41 13.37
CA ALA A 51 -6.40 7.00 13.00
C ALA A 51 -6.44 6.55 11.53
N VAL A 52 -5.79 7.31 10.64
CA VAL A 52 -5.65 6.94 9.22
C VAL A 52 -4.92 5.61 9.06
N LEU A 53 -3.86 5.37 9.86
CA LEU A 53 -3.14 4.09 9.85
C LEU A 53 -4.03 2.93 10.29
N GLN A 54 -4.84 3.10 11.34
CA GLN A 54 -5.76 2.07 11.82
C GLN A 54 -6.82 1.72 10.78
N ASP A 55 -7.42 2.73 10.13
CA ASP A 55 -8.39 2.53 9.06
C ASP A 55 -7.76 1.78 7.88
N ALA A 56 -6.53 2.13 7.49
CA ALA A 56 -5.82 1.48 6.40
C ALA A 56 -5.51 0.01 6.71
N LEU A 57 -5.10 -0.29 7.94
CA LEU A 57 -4.86 -1.67 8.40
C LEU A 57 -6.15 -2.49 8.44
N ALA A 58 -7.27 -1.90 8.83
CA ALA A 58 -8.57 -2.56 8.82
C ALA A 58 -9.02 -2.93 7.40
N LEU A 59 -8.91 -1.99 6.45
CA LEU A 59 -9.22 -2.24 5.04
C LEU A 59 -8.29 -3.30 4.42
N ALA A 60 -6.99 -3.22 4.66
CA ALA A 60 -6.03 -4.20 4.16
C ALA A 60 -6.37 -5.63 4.62
N ARG A 61 -6.80 -5.80 5.89
CA ARG A 61 -7.27 -7.10 6.40
C ARG A 61 -8.54 -7.57 5.71
N GLN A 62 -9.48 -6.68 5.43
CA GLN A 62 -10.72 -7.04 4.70
C GLN A 62 -10.42 -7.51 3.27
N SER A 63 -9.51 -6.84 2.56
CA SER A 63 -9.12 -7.25 1.21
C SER A 63 -8.51 -8.66 1.17
N LEU A 64 -7.75 -9.05 2.20
CA LEU A 64 -7.23 -10.42 2.33
C LEU A 64 -8.35 -11.45 2.53
N GLU A 65 -9.36 -11.12 3.34
CA GLU A 65 -10.51 -12.00 3.55
C GLU A 65 -11.31 -12.17 2.24
N GLN A 66 -11.53 -11.07 1.52
CA GLN A 66 -12.19 -11.09 0.21
C GLN A 66 -11.45 -12.00 -0.77
N ALA A 67 -10.13 -11.84 -0.90
CA ALA A 67 -9.29 -12.68 -1.76
C ALA A 67 -9.35 -14.17 -1.38
N ARG A 68 -9.55 -14.51 -0.10
CA ARG A 68 -9.70 -15.90 0.36
C ARG A 68 -11.10 -16.47 0.14
N SER A 69 -12.12 -15.62 0.16
CA SER A 69 -13.53 -15.99 0.00
C SER A 69 -13.98 -16.14 -1.46
N SER A 70 -13.13 -15.78 -2.42
CA SER A 70 -13.30 -16.06 -3.85
C SER A 70 -12.46 -17.28 -4.24
N PRO A 71 -12.95 -18.52 -4.07
CA PRO A 71 -12.35 -19.67 -4.71
C PRO A 71 -12.67 -19.57 -6.21
N GLU A 72 -11.64 -19.49 -7.05
CA GLU A 72 -11.76 -19.85 -8.48
C GLU A 72 -12.17 -21.33 -8.63
#